data_AF-A0A951FIP1-F1
#
_entry.id   AF-A0A951FIP1-F1
#
_cell.length_a   1.000
_cell.length_b   1.000
_cell.length_c   1.000
_cell.angle_alpha   90.00
_cell.angle_beta   90.00
_cell.angle_gamma   90.00
#
_symmetry.space_group_name_H-M   'P 1'
#
loop_
_entity.id
_entity.type
_entity.pdbx_description
1 polymer ?
#
loop_
_entity_poly.entity_id
_entity_poly.type
_entity_poly.pdbx_seq_one_letter_code
_entity_poly.pdbx_strand_id
1 'polypeptide(L)'
;PMVYDKEDGGQQQGWYDSWVNFIRNNHGRRAAAVGVGVWLNNADQNLAQIRRGASAGIGTVLYSYAIPVSGDRNNFLDRLRVEAWGDGAAAPVFSWKAQPSTGHLLGQVLVNGAAGENLAIRISGNGQPDSNTNTDANGIFGAVDLPPGNYSLTMRDPLSGAEVGSNFSIGAGGVATVRLAFPQSDPATDWSPTGADADGAFGNLWNRTDLPVAQGRVSRSWTWGPKTYATGWERYAEAPNGKRLVQYWDKSRMEITNPGGDRNQLWFVTNGLLTKELISGNAQVGNGAFVQRAPATVPVAGDPDDPNSPTYASFAQRASLNSDRREPAAVGATVTQTINRDGSIGADQNLGRYGVRNAAYNNELGHNIPNVFTDYFRTLPVDWVFALGYPIAEPYWARVKVGGETKDVLIQVHERRVLTYTPTNGPAFRVEMGNVGQHYWRWRYSSAPWE
;
A
#
# COMPACT_ATOMS: atom_id res chain seq x y z
N PRO A 1 4.82 -22.21 18.12
CA PRO A 1 4.07 -22.04 16.85
C PRO A 1 2.61 -22.43 17.07
N MET A 2 1.67 -21.81 16.34
CA MET A 2 0.25 -22.15 16.43
C MET A 2 -0.06 -23.19 15.36
N VAL A 3 -0.24 -24.45 15.77
CA VAL A 3 -0.42 -25.62 14.89
C VAL A 3 -1.86 -26.09 15.04
N TYR A 4 -2.77 -25.43 14.31
CA TYR A 4 -4.22 -25.66 14.43
C TYR A 4 -4.70 -26.58 13.32
N ASP A 5 -4.67 -27.88 13.60
CA ASP A 5 -4.97 -28.93 12.62
C ASP A 5 -6.01 -29.92 13.16
N LYS A 6 -6.88 -30.42 12.28
CA LYS A 6 -7.86 -31.46 12.61
C LYS A 6 -7.20 -32.81 12.88
N GLU A 7 -7.81 -33.58 13.78
CA GLU A 7 -7.41 -34.93 14.18
C GLU A 7 -8.44 -35.98 13.71
N ASP A 8 -8.73 -36.01 12.42
CA ASP A 8 -9.78 -36.85 11.82
C ASP A 8 -9.24 -38.01 10.96
N GLY A 9 -7.93 -38.30 11.06
CA GLY A 9 -7.23 -39.25 10.19
C GLY A 9 -6.95 -38.73 8.78
N GLY A 10 -7.34 -37.49 8.48
CA GLY A 10 -7.12 -36.83 7.20
C GLY A 10 -5.75 -36.14 7.08
N GLN A 11 -5.64 -35.31 6.05
CA GLN A 11 -4.39 -34.62 5.70
C GLN A 11 -3.86 -33.71 6.83
N GLN A 12 -4.74 -33.02 7.55
CA GLN A 12 -4.35 -32.07 8.60
C GLN A 12 -3.65 -32.76 9.77
N GLN A 13 -4.06 -33.99 10.11
CA GLN A 13 -3.36 -34.76 11.14
C GLN A 13 -1.89 -35.03 10.75
N GLY A 14 -1.64 -35.32 9.47
CA GLY A 14 -0.27 -35.44 8.95
C GLY A 14 0.53 -34.13 8.99
N TRP A 15 -0.13 -32.98 8.80
CA TRP A 15 0.50 -31.66 8.97
C TRP A 15 0.86 -31.39 10.42
N TYR A 16 -0.04 -31.70 11.36
CA TYR A 16 0.23 -31.59 12.79
C TYR A 16 1.48 -32.39 13.17
N ASP A 17 1.53 -33.66 12.77
CA ASP A 17 2.66 -34.54 13.09
C ASP A 17 3.98 -34.03 12.46
N SER A 18 3.91 -33.46 11.25
CA SER A 18 5.06 -32.83 10.61
C SER A 18 5.57 -31.62 11.38
N TRP A 19 4.66 -30.77 11.88
CA TRP A 19 5.01 -29.62 12.73
C TRP A 19 5.60 -30.05 14.07
N VAL A 20 5.02 -31.06 14.72
CA VAL A 20 5.55 -31.65 15.97
C VAL A 20 6.98 -32.12 15.75
N ASN A 21 7.24 -32.87 14.66
CA ASN A 21 8.57 -33.33 14.31
C ASN A 21 9.53 -32.17 14.02
N PHE A 22 9.07 -31.14 13.32
CA PHE A 22 9.88 -29.95 13.07
C PHE A 22 10.29 -29.27 14.37
N ILE A 23 9.34 -29.01 15.29
CA ILE A 23 9.61 -28.31 16.55
C ILE A 23 10.60 -29.10 17.41
N ARG A 24 10.46 -30.43 17.47
CA ARG A 24 11.38 -31.33 18.17
C ARG A 24 12.83 -31.11 17.73
N ASN A 25 13.03 -30.95 16.43
CA ASN A 25 14.35 -30.87 15.83
C ASN A 25 14.86 -29.42 15.66
N ASN A 26 14.04 -28.39 15.90
CA ASN A 26 14.34 -27.00 15.51
C ASN A 26 14.02 -25.94 16.58
N HIS A 27 14.15 -26.25 17.88
CA HIS A 27 13.92 -25.27 18.96
C HIS A 27 15.07 -24.25 19.15
N GLY A 28 16.22 -24.46 18.50
CA GLY A 28 17.34 -23.51 18.45
C GLY A 28 17.93 -23.22 19.83
N ARG A 29 18.36 -21.97 20.06
CA ARG A 29 18.93 -21.52 21.35
C ARG A 29 17.86 -21.25 22.43
N ARG A 30 16.59 -21.46 22.11
CA ARG A 30 15.44 -21.09 22.94
C ARG A 30 14.54 -22.31 23.16
N ALA A 31 13.34 -22.05 23.66
CA ALA A 31 12.35 -23.09 23.92
C ALA A 31 11.15 -22.89 23.00
N ALA A 32 10.55 -23.99 22.58
CA ALA A 32 9.33 -24.00 21.80
C ALA A 32 8.29 -24.91 22.44
N ALA A 33 7.04 -24.51 22.37
CA ALA A 33 5.88 -25.33 22.72
C ALA A 33 4.98 -25.47 21.50
N VAL A 34 4.31 -26.62 21.38
CA VAL A 34 3.35 -26.89 20.31
C VAL A 34 2.03 -26.20 20.66
N GLY A 35 1.56 -25.27 19.84
CA GLY A 35 0.26 -24.62 20.04
C GLY A 35 -0.85 -25.47 19.44
N VAL A 36 -1.82 -25.94 20.23
CA VAL A 36 -2.96 -26.76 19.79
C VAL A 36 -4.23 -25.94 19.83
N GLY A 37 -4.95 -25.91 18.71
CA GLY A 37 -6.24 -25.22 18.58
C GLY A 37 -7.38 -26.12 19.07
N VAL A 38 -7.59 -26.21 20.38
CA VAL A 38 -8.49 -27.24 20.94
C VAL A 38 -9.94 -27.12 20.47
N TRP A 39 -10.38 -25.90 20.12
CA TRP A 39 -11.72 -25.64 19.59
C TRP A 39 -12.05 -26.41 18.30
N LEU A 40 -11.02 -26.86 17.58
CA LEU A 40 -11.15 -27.50 16.27
C LEU A 40 -11.52 -28.99 16.36
N ASN A 41 -11.23 -29.63 17.49
CA ASN A 41 -11.31 -31.08 17.67
C ASN A 41 -12.16 -31.46 18.89
N ASN A 42 -12.58 -32.72 18.96
CA ASN A 42 -13.22 -33.25 20.16
C ASN A 42 -12.20 -33.51 21.29
N ALA A 43 -12.68 -33.87 22.48
CA ALA A 43 -11.85 -34.06 23.67
C ALA A 43 -10.77 -35.15 23.49
N ASP A 44 -11.12 -36.31 22.92
CA ASP A 44 -10.19 -37.42 22.73
C ASP A 44 -9.12 -37.08 21.70
N GLN A 45 -9.53 -36.45 20.61
CA GLN A 45 -8.66 -35.95 19.55
C GLN A 45 -7.66 -34.91 20.09
N ASN A 46 -8.13 -33.96 20.88
CA ASN A 46 -7.26 -32.97 21.51
C ASN A 46 -6.25 -33.62 22.46
N LEU A 47 -6.67 -34.59 23.27
CA LEU A 47 -5.77 -35.33 24.15
C LEU A 47 -4.72 -36.12 23.34
N ALA A 48 -5.10 -36.68 22.19
CA ALA A 48 -4.16 -37.34 21.29
C ALA A 48 -3.09 -36.37 20.76
N GLN A 49 -3.49 -35.20 20.27
CA GLN A 49 -2.55 -34.16 19.83
C GLN A 49 -1.67 -33.67 20.98
N ILE A 50 -2.25 -33.36 22.14
CA ILE A 50 -1.50 -32.91 23.33
C ILE A 50 -0.41 -33.89 23.71
N ARG A 51 -0.70 -35.19 23.72
CA ARG A 51 0.27 -36.26 24.03
C ARG A 51 1.42 -36.29 23.02
N ARG A 52 1.12 -36.18 21.72
CA ARG A 52 2.17 -36.15 20.68
C ARG A 52 3.01 -34.88 20.76
N GLY A 53 2.36 -33.72 20.92
CA GLY A 53 3.00 -32.42 21.00
C GLY A 53 3.86 -32.20 22.26
N ALA A 54 3.50 -32.81 23.39
CA ALA A 54 4.22 -32.66 24.65
C ALA A 54 5.70 -33.06 24.55
N SER A 55 6.02 -34.01 23.67
CA SER A 55 7.38 -34.53 23.43
C SER A 55 8.25 -33.70 22.48
N ALA A 56 7.69 -32.66 21.85
CA ALA A 56 8.40 -31.89 20.82
C ALA A 56 9.16 -30.67 21.36
N GLY A 57 9.00 -30.33 22.63
CA GLY A 57 9.68 -29.16 23.20
C GLY A 57 9.42 -29.06 24.68
N ILE A 58 9.04 -27.87 25.14
CA ILE A 58 8.71 -27.65 26.57
C ILE A 58 7.26 -27.99 26.91
N GLY A 59 6.51 -28.55 25.96
CA GLY A 59 5.13 -28.96 26.13
C GLY A 59 4.19 -28.37 25.08
N THR A 60 2.92 -28.22 25.48
CA THR A 60 1.81 -27.83 24.60
C THR A 60 1.10 -26.60 25.16
N VAL A 61 0.74 -25.66 24.29
CA VAL A 61 -0.05 -24.46 24.63
C VAL A 61 -1.42 -24.60 23.99
N LEU A 62 -2.49 -24.48 24.77
CA LEU A 62 -3.85 -24.61 24.25
C LEU A 62 -4.41 -23.25 23.86
N TYR A 63 -4.94 -23.15 22.64
CA TYR A 63 -5.72 -22.02 22.19
C TYR A 63 -7.17 -22.43 21.94
N SER A 64 -8.09 -21.59 22.40
CA SER A 64 -9.52 -21.73 22.19
C SER A 64 -10.14 -20.35 22.01
N TYR A 65 -11.26 -20.28 21.28
CA TYR A 65 -12.22 -19.20 21.42
C TYR A 65 -13.00 -19.34 22.75
N ALA A 66 -14.25 -18.89 22.82
CA ALA A 66 -15.05 -18.94 24.05
C ALA A 66 -15.25 -20.37 24.62
N ILE A 67 -15.27 -21.40 23.77
CA ILE A 67 -15.51 -22.80 24.17
C ILE A 67 -14.40 -23.70 23.60
N PRO A 68 -13.61 -24.42 24.45
CA PRO A 68 -12.46 -25.21 24.01
C PRO A 68 -12.81 -26.50 23.31
N VAL A 69 -13.97 -27.10 23.60
CA VAL A 69 -14.52 -28.26 22.89
C VAL A 69 -16.03 -28.08 22.91
N SER A 70 -16.69 -28.18 21.76
CA SER A 70 -18.16 -28.11 21.68
C SER A 70 -18.79 -29.17 22.58
N GLY A 71 -19.71 -28.77 23.47
CA GLY A 71 -20.29 -29.62 24.52
C GLY A 71 -20.00 -29.10 25.93
N ASP A 72 -19.15 -29.80 26.69
CA ASP A 72 -18.89 -29.56 28.12
C ASP A 72 -17.42 -29.20 28.42
N ARG A 73 -17.18 -27.89 28.57
CA ARG A 73 -15.86 -27.33 28.92
C ARG A 73 -15.29 -27.89 30.21
N ASN A 74 -16.12 -28.09 31.24
CA ASN A 74 -15.65 -28.49 32.56
C ASN A 74 -15.12 -29.92 32.51
N ASN A 75 -15.85 -30.82 31.85
CA ASN A 75 -15.42 -32.20 31.65
C ASN A 75 -14.07 -32.26 30.90
N PHE A 76 -13.89 -31.49 29.82
CA PHE A 76 -12.60 -31.46 29.13
C PHE A 76 -11.45 -30.94 30.02
N LEU A 77 -11.68 -29.90 30.83
CA LEU A 77 -10.66 -29.40 31.77
C LEU A 77 -10.33 -30.43 32.87
N ASP A 78 -11.32 -31.18 33.36
CA ASP A 78 -11.11 -32.23 34.34
C ASP A 78 -10.30 -33.39 33.73
N ARG A 79 -10.59 -33.77 32.48
CA ARG A 79 -9.77 -34.74 31.74
C ARG A 79 -8.33 -34.27 31.57
N LEU A 80 -8.08 -32.99 31.26
CA LEU A 80 -6.71 -32.47 31.15
C LEU A 80 -5.94 -32.61 32.48
N ARG A 81 -6.60 -32.34 33.62
CA ARG A 81 -6.00 -32.50 34.95
C ARG A 81 -5.69 -33.96 35.28
N VAL A 82 -6.46 -34.91 34.80
CA VAL A 82 -6.26 -36.33 35.12
C VAL A 82 -5.34 -37.02 34.11
N GLU A 83 -5.50 -36.73 32.82
CA GLU A 83 -4.90 -37.48 31.72
C GLU A 83 -3.66 -36.83 31.07
N ALA A 84 -3.41 -35.54 31.31
CA ALA A 84 -2.31 -34.81 30.68
C ALA A 84 -1.38 -34.08 31.68
N TRP A 85 -1.93 -33.45 32.72
CA TRP A 85 -1.18 -32.59 33.65
C TRP A 85 -1.57 -32.82 35.12
N GLY A 86 -1.56 -34.07 35.57
CA GLY A 86 -2.00 -34.45 36.93
C GLY A 86 -0.95 -34.33 38.03
N ASP A 87 0.30 -34.12 37.67
CA ASP A 87 1.45 -34.13 38.59
C ASP A 87 1.95 -32.73 38.97
N GLY A 88 1.49 -31.68 38.30
CA GLY A 88 1.86 -30.29 38.59
C GLY A 88 3.35 -30.02 38.37
N ALA A 89 3.71 -29.47 37.21
CA ALA A 89 5.11 -29.13 36.91
C ALA A 89 5.45 -27.69 37.33
N ALA A 90 6.63 -27.50 37.93
CA ALA A 90 7.19 -26.15 38.08
C ALA A 90 7.53 -25.56 36.70
N ALA A 91 7.45 -24.24 36.57
CA ALA A 91 7.86 -23.57 35.35
C ALA A 91 9.35 -23.86 35.07
N PRO A 92 9.72 -24.25 33.84
CA PRO A 92 11.11 -24.58 33.52
C PRO A 92 12.01 -23.35 33.71
N VAL A 93 13.10 -23.54 34.46
CA VAL A 93 14.15 -22.53 34.61
C VAL A 93 15.13 -22.67 33.46
N PHE A 94 15.08 -21.73 32.52
CA PHE A 94 16.02 -21.72 31.41
C PHE A 94 17.33 -21.06 31.83
N SER A 95 18.45 -21.72 31.56
CA SER A 95 19.79 -21.20 31.86
C SER A 95 20.02 -19.82 31.25
N TRP A 96 19.57 -19.59 30.02
CA TRP A 96 19.66 -18.29 29.34
C TRP A 96 18.80 -17.18 29.98
N LYS A 97 17.83 -17.51 30.83
CA LYS A 97 17.09 -16.54 31.66
C LYS A 97 17.73 -16.36 33.03
N ALA A 98 18.15 -17.46 33.66
CA ALA A 98 18.67 -17.44 35.02
C ALA A 98 20.08 -16.84 35.11
N GLN A 99 20.90 -17.08 34.08
CA GLN A 99 22.27 -16.60 33.97
C GLN A 99 22.50 -16.06 32.55
N PRO A 100 21.88 -14.92 32.21
CA PRO A 100 22.01 -14.37 30.88
C PRO A 100 23.44 -13.90 30.63
N SER A 101 23.98 -14.20 29.45
CA SER A 101 25.27 -13.68 28.98
C SER A 101 25.13 -12.61 27.90
N THR A 102 23.90 -12.39 27.42
CA THR A 102 23.55 -11.44 26.35
C THR A 102 22.31 -10.63 26.74
N GLY A 103 22.10 -9.48 26.09
CA GLY A 103 20.88 -8.68 26.18
C GLY A 103 20.21 -8.46 24.82
N HIS A 104 19.19 -7.63 24.80
CA HIS A 104 18.34 -7.38 23.63
C HIS A 104 18.13 -5.89 23.41
N LEU A 105 17.78 -5.51 22.19
CA LEU A 105 17.38 -4.17 21.79
C LEU A 105 15.93 -4.20 21.30
N LEU A 106 15.14 -3.25 21.79
CA LEU A 106 13.86 -2.85 21.20
C LEU A 106 13.95 -1.38 20.81
N GLY A 107 13.82 -1.10 19.53
CA GLY A 107 13.94 0.25 19.00
C GLY A 107 12.66 0.76 18.37
N GLN A 108 12.50 2.09 18.34
CA GLN A 108 11.44 2.76 17.59
C GLN A 108 12.00 3.95 16.80
N VAL A 109 11.58 4.08 15.54
CA VAL A 109 11.84 5.26 14.71
C VAL A 109 10.58 6.08 14.50
N LEU A 110 10.69 7.39 14.74
CA LEU A 110 9.68 8.36 14.33
C LEU A 110 10.22 9.36 13.31
N VAL A 111 9.43 9.62 12.27
CA VAL A 111 9.66 10.67 11.28
C VAL A 111 8.55 11.71 11.42
N ASN A 112 8.91 12.97 11.70
CA ASN A 112 7.93 14.03 11.96
C ASN A 112 6.85 13.66 13.01
N GLY A 113 7.22 12.82 13.99
CA GLY A 113 6.31 12.36 15.06
C GLY A 113 5.48 11.12 14.73
N ALA A 114 5.46 10.65 13.48
CA ALA A 114 4.76 9.43 13.05
C ALA A 114 5.71 8.23 12.95
N ALA A 115 5.17 7.01 13.03
CA ALA A 115 5.94 5.77 12.85
C ALA A 115 6.61 5.73 11.47
N GLY A 116 7.93 5.50 11.43
CA GLY A 116 8.65 5.32 10.18
C GLY A 116 8.67 3.86 9.76
N GLU A 117 7.89 3.48 8.74
CA GLU A 117 7.80 2.11 8.24
C GLU A 117 8.94 1.74 7.28
N ASN A 118 9.40 0.48 7.37
CA ASN A 118 10.39 -0.12 6.46
C ASN A 118 11.70 0.66 6.31
N LEU A 119 12.12 1.36 7.36
CA LEU A 119 13.37 2.11 7.40
C LEU A 119 14.51 1.16 7.71
N ALA A 120 15.55 1.19 6.87
CA ALA A 120 16.74 0.36 7.05
C ALA A 120 17.56 0.84 8.25
N ILE A 121 17.81 -0.08 9.17
CA ILE A 121 18.53 0.13 10.42
C ILE A 121 19.81 -0.69 10.42
N ARG A 122 20.91 -0.03 10.75
CA ARG A 122 22.20 -0.66 11.04
C ARG A 122 22.51 -0.51 12.52
N ILE A 123 22.88 -1.61 13.16
CA ILE A 123 23.36 -1.69 14.54
C ILE A 123 24.81 -2.14 14.48
N SER A 124 25.71 -1.34 15.03
CA SER A 124 27.16 -1.58 14.98
C SER A 124 27.83 -1.30 16.32
N GLY A 125 29.04 -1.82 16.54
CA GLY A 125 29.83 -1.55 17.74
C GLY A 125 30.19 -2.79 18.54
N ASN A 126 30.81 -2.57 19.70
CA ASN A 126 31.26 -3.61 20.63
C ASN A 126 32.15 -4.71 20.01
N GLY A 127 32.88 -4.39 18.93
CA GLY A 127 33.69 -5.36 18.19
C GLY A 127 32.90 -6.49 17.52
N GLN A 128 31.57 -6.35 17.42
CA GLN A 128 30.69 -7.32 16.77
C GLN A 128 30.49 -6.97 15.28
N PRO A 129 30.18 -7.96 14.43
CA PRO A 129 29.66 -7.69 13.09
C PRO A 129 28.39 -6.85 13.14
N ASP A 130 28.18 -6.02 12.13
CA ASP A 130 26.98 -5.22 12.03
C ASP A 130 25.73 -6.11 11.89
N SER A 131 24.66 -5.69 12.57
CA SER A 131 23.32 -6.26 12.40
C SER A 131 22.46 -5.27 11.63
N ASN A 132 21.78 -5.74 10.59
CA ASN A 132 20.86 -4.93 9.81
C ASN A 132 19.43 -5.44 9.98
N THR A 133 18.47 -4.52 10.06
CA THR A 133 17.04 -4.83 10.18
C THR A 133 16.21 -3.69 9.61
N ASN A 134 14.90 -3.87 9.52
CA ASN A 134 13.98 -2.83 9.08
C ASN A 134 12.93 -2.58 10.17
N THR A 135 12.42 -1.36 10.23
CA THR A 135 11.25 -1.05 11.07
C THR A 135 9.97 -1.66 10.50
N ASP A 136 9.07 -2.09 11.38
CA ASP A 136 7.71 -2.48 11.01
C ASP A 136 6.80 -1.25 10.80
N ALA A 137 5.51 -1.48 10.53
CA ALA A 137 4.51 -0.42 10.32
C ALA A 137 4.30 0.52 11.54
N ASN A 138 4.76 0.13 12.74
CA ASN A 138 4.73 0.95 13.95
C ASN A 138 6.07 1.65 14.22
N GLY A 139 7.01 1.56 13.27
CA GLY A 139 8.35 2.08 13.40
C GLY A 139 9.24 1.24 14.31
N ILE A 140 8.81 0.02 14.69
CA ILE A 140 9.49 -0.82 15.68
C ILE A 140 10.51 -1.73 15.00
N PHE A 141 11.65 -1.90 15.63
CA PHE A 141 12.67 -2.88 15.24
C PHE A 141 13.29 -3.52 16.47
N GLY A 142 14.02 -4.62 16.29
CA GLY A 142 14.72 -5.25 17.40
C GLY A 142 15.93 -6.06 16.98
N ALA A 143 16.79 -6.32 17.95
CA ALA A 143 17.91 -7.24 17.83
C ALA A 143 18.03 -8.06 19.12
N VAL A 144 18.32 -9.35 18.98
CA VAL A 144 18.41 -10.28 20.11
C VAL A 144 19.83 -10.82 20.25
N ASP A 145 20.12 -11.39 21.42
CA ASP A 145 21.41 -12.03 21.74
C ASP A 145 22.65 -11.14 21.54
N LEU A 146 22.53 -9.85 21.82
CA LEU A 146 23.66 -8.91 21.75
C LEU A 146 24.58 -9.08 22.98
N PRO A 147 25.90 -9.26 22.81
CA PRO A 147 26.85 -9.21 23.92
C PRO A 147 26.75 -7.87 24.68
N PRO A 148 26.91 -7.86 26.01
CA PRO A 148 26.93 -6.62 26.78
C PRO A 148 28.03 -5.67 26.29
N GLY A 149 27.72 -4.38 26.25
CA GLY A 149 28.65 -3.36 25.75
C GLY A 149 27.93 -2.19 25.08
N ASN A 150 28.71 -1.33 24.43
CA ASN A 150 28.23 -0.11 23.79
C ASN A 150 28.07 -0.30 22.28
N TYR A 151 26.94 0.15 21.77
CA TYR A 151 26.56 0.05 20.36
C TYR A 151 26.08 1.41 19.86
N SER A 152 26.08 1.54 18.54
CA SER A 152 25.43 2.61 17.82
C SER A 152 24.35 2.04 16.92
N LEU A 153 23.27 2.80 16.84
CA LEU A 153 22.20 2.67 15.88
C LEU A 153 22.42 3.72 14.80
N THR A 154 22.40 3.35 13.52
CA THR A 154 22.41 4.29 12.40
C THR A 154 21.32 3.94 11.39
N MET A 155 20.79 4.98 10.76
CA MET A 155 19.80 4.92 9.70
C MET A 155 20.17 5.98 8.68
N ARG A 156 20.07 5.65 7.40
CA ARG A 156 20.09 6.65 6.34
C ARG A 156 18.65 7.06 6.06
N ASP A 157 18.34 8.34 6.27
CA ASP A 157 17.07 8.92 5.86
C ASP A 157 16.90 8.66 4.35
N PRO A 158 15.89 7.87 3.91
CA PRO A 158 15.72 7.54 2.50
C PRO A 158 15.42 8.75 1.63
N LEU A 159 14.99 9.88 2.20
CA LEU A 159 14.66 11.08 1.43
C LEU A 159 15.83 12.05 1.35
N SER A 160 16.44 12.42 2.48
CA SER A 160 17.57 13.39 2.45
C SER A 160 18.93 12.73 2.19
N GLY A 161 19.02 11.40 2.38
CA GLY A 161 20.30 10.69 2.42
C GLY A 161 21.15 11.01 3.65
N ALA A 162 20.66 11.84 4.58
CA ALA A 162 21.35 12.15 5.82
C ALA A 162 21.39 10.90 6.72
N GLU A 163 22.52 10.71 7.40
CA GLU A 163 22.62 9.68 8.43
C GLU A 163 22.14 10.23 9.77
N VAL A 164 21.24 9.47 10.41
CA VAL A 164 20.72 9.76 11.74
C VAL A 164 21.03 8.56 12.63
N GLY A 165 21.39 8.80 13.89
CA GLY A 165 21.77 7.71 14.78
C GLY A 165 21.64 8.03 16.25
N SER A 166 21.83 7.00 17.07
CA SER A 166 21.83 7.10 18.53
C SER A 166 22.75 6.03 19.12
N ASN A 167 23.36 6.33 20.27
CA ASN A 167 24.19 5.38 21.00
C ASN A 167 23.38 4.73 22.11
N PHE A 168 23.66 3.46 22.40
CA PHE A 168 23.01 2.72 23.48
C PHE A 168 23.93 1.65 24.05
N SER A 169 23.58 1.16 25.23
CA SER A 169 24.32 0.10 25.92
C SER A 169 23.43 -1.10 26.16
N ILE A 170 23.98 -2.29 25.95
CA ILE A 170 23.32 -3.57 26.24
C ILE A 170 23.86 -4.11 27.56
N GLY A 171 22.96 -4.48 28.46
CA GLY A 171 23.25 -5.25 29.66
C GLY A 171 22.74 -6.69 29.52
N ALA A 172 23.43 -7.64 30.14
CA ALA A 172 23.01 -9.04 30.12
C ALA A 172 21.61 -9.21 30.76
N GLY A 173 20.72 -9.94 30.08
CA GLY A 173 19.35 -10.21 30.53
C GLY A 173 18.37 -9.04 30.35
N GLY A 174 18.86 -7.85 29.99
CA GLY A 174 18.06 -6.66 29.80
C GLY A 174 17.56 -6.49 28.36
N VAL A 175 16.54 -5.65 28.22
CA VAL A 175 16.11 -5.09 26.93
C VAL A 175 16.42 -3.60 26.97
N ALA A 176 17.43 -3.18 26.21
CA ALA A 176 17.68 -1.76 25.98
C ALA A 176 16.59 -1.21 25.05
N THR A 177 16.09 -0.02 25.36
CA THR A 177 15.10 0.67 24.53
C THR A 177 15.72 1.92 23.92
N VAL A 178 15.58 2.07 22.60
CA VAL A 178 16.06 3.25 21.87
C VAL A 178 14.92 3.85 21.08
N ARG A 179 14.76 5.18 21.16
CA ARG A 179 13.85 5.92 20.29
C ARG A 179 14.66 6.91 19.46
N LEU A 180 14.56 6.79 18.15
CA LEU A 180 15.16 7.71 17.20
C LEU A 180 14.04 8.55 16.56
N ALA A 181 14.04 9.85 16.80
CA ALA A 181 13.07 10.75 16.20
C ALA A 181 13.81 11.84 15.44
N PHE A 182 13.41 12.09 14.19
CA PHE A 182 14.01 13.16 13.40
C PHE A 182 12.95 13.93 12.60
N PRO A 183 13.15 15.25 12.42
CA PRO A 183 12.36 16.02 11.48
C PRO A 183 12.81 15.73 10.05
N GLN A 184 11.88 15.77 9.12
CA GLN A 184 12.14 15.63 7.70
C GLN A 184 11.37 16.73 6.96
N SER A 185 12.09 17.58 6.22
CA SER A 185 11.47 18.63 5.42
C SER A 185 10.56 18.01 4.36
N ASP A 186 9.43 18.67 4.09
CA ASP A 186 8.54 18.26 3.02
C ASP A 186 9.28 18.34 1.67
N PRO A 187 9.50 17.23 0.94
CA PRO A 187 10.20 17.25 -0.34
C PRO A 187 9.57 18.14 -1.42
N ALA A 188 8.33 18.61 -1.24
CA ALA A 188 7.78 19.65 -2.09
C ALA A 188 8.55 20.98 -1.98
N THR A 189 9.19 21.29 -0.85
CA THR A 189 10.02 22.50 -0.71
C THR A 189 11.31 22.45 -1.53
N ASP A 190 11.72 21.26 -1.99
CA ASP A 190 12.93 21.04 -2.79
C ASP A 190 12.73 21.30 -4.29
N TRP A 191 11.51 21.63 -4.68
CA TRP A 191 11.16 21.96 -6.05
C TRP A 191 12.10 23.04 -6.59
N SER A 192 12.74 22.73 -7.72
CA SER A 192 13.62 23.67 -8.41
C SER A 192 13.12 23.84 -9.85
N PRO A 193 12.54 25.00 -10.20
CA PRO A 193 12.01 25.23 -11.54
C PRO A 193 13.13 25.25 -12.58
N THR A 194 12.81 24.83 -13.80
CA THR A 194 13.69 24.91 -14.97
C THR A 194 12.88 25.23 -16.23
N GLY A 195 13.56 25.44 -17.35
CA GLY A 195 12.91 25.75 -18.63
C GLY A 195 12.07 24.57 -19.14
N ALA A 196 10.98 24.87 -19.87
CA ALA A 196 10.12 23.85 -20.46
C ALA A 196 10.86 22.93 -21.46
N ASP A 197 11.95 23.43 -22.06
CA ASP A 197 12.80 22.74 -23.03
C ASP A 197 13.96 21.96 -22.38
N ALA A 198 13.93 21.76 -21.05
CA ALA A 198 15.01 21.07 -20.33
C ALA A 198 15.30 19.65 -20.85
N ASP A 199 14.30 18.95 -21.39
CA ASP A 199 14.51 17.76 -22.20
C ASP A 199 13.46 17.66 -23.32
N GLY A 200 13.91 17.53 -24.56
CA GLY A 200 13.04 17.46 -25.74
C GLY A 200 12.15 16.21 -25.80
N ALA A 201 12.41 15.19 -24.98
CA ALA A 201 11.59 13.98 -24.95
C ALA A 201 10.13 14.24 -24.55
N PHE A 202 9.87 15.20 -23.64
CA PHE A 202 8.51 15.59 -23.29
C PHE A 202 7.78 16.23 -24.48
N GLY A 203 8.45 17.16 -25.17
CA GLY A 203 7.93 17.81 -26.37
C GLY A 203 7.65 16.82 -27.50
N ASN A 204 8.52 15.82 -27.70
CA ASN A 204 8.30 14.75 -28.68
C ASN A 204 7.04 13.93 -28.38
N LEU A 205 6.80 13.58 -27.11
CA LEU A 205 5.59 12.88 -26.71
C LEU A 205 4.34 13.74 -26.97
N TRP A 206 4.38 15.03 -26.58
CA TRP A 206 3.27 15.95 -26.84
C TRP A 206 3.01 16.17 -28.33
N ASN A 207 4.06 16.30 -29.14
CA ASN A 207 3.95 16.48 -30.60
C ASN A 207 3.27 15.28 -31.28
N ARG A 208 3.52 14.06 -30.79
CA ARG A 208 2.86 12.86 -31.32
C ARG A 208 1.37 12.79 -30.95
N THR A 209 1.01 13.29 -29.77
CA THR A 209 -0.34 13.14 -29.23
C THR A 209 -1.19 14.39 -29.42
N ASP A 210 -0.81 15.52 -28.85
CA ASP A 210 -1.69 16.68 -28.68
C ASP A 210 -1.48 17.77 -29.75
N LEU A 211 -0.34 17.79 -30.45
CA LEU A 211 -0.16 18.72 -31.58
C LEU A 211 -1.22 18.58 -32.69
N PRO A 212 -1.68 17.38 -33.09
CA PRO A 212 -2.80 17.25 -34.03
C PRO A 212 -4.10 17.90 -33.55
N VAL A 213 -4.36 17.89 -32.23
CA VAL A 213 -5.52 18.58 -31.63
C VAL A 213 -5.28 20.09 -31.71
N ALA A 214 -4.10 20.56 -31.32
CA ALA A 214 -3.72 21.97 -31.36
C ALA A 214 -3.82 22.58 -32.78
N GLN A 215 -3.51 21.78 -33.81
CA GLN A 215 -3.58 22.17 -35.21
C GLN A 215 -4.96 21.97 -35.85
N GLY A 216 -5.96 21.51 -35.08
CA GLY A 216 -7.31 21.22 -35.59
C GLY A 216 -7.37 20.07 -36.60
N ARG A 217 -6.34 19.21 -36.67
CA ARG A 217 -6.28 18.06 -37.58
C ARG A 217 -7.15 16.90 -37.13
N VAL A 218 -7.45 16.83 -35.84
CA VAL A 218 -8.35 15.83 -35.24
C VAL A 218 -9.30 16.51 -34.25
N SER A 219 -10.51 15.99 -34.12
CA SER A 219 -11.52 16.49 -33.19
C SER A 219 -11.69 15.52 -32.02
N ARG A 220 -10.91 15.73 -30.95
CA ARG A 220 -11.00 15.01 -29.66
C ARG A 220 -10.45 15.89 -28.52
N SER A 221 -10.71 15.50 -27.28
CA SER A 221 -10.12 16.16 -26.10
C SER A 221 -8.60 15.96 -26.01
N TRP A 222 -7.94 16.80 -25.23
CA TRP A 222 -6.50 16.76 -24.93
C TRP A 222 -6.13 15.51 -24.14
N THR A 223 -4.99 14.89 -24.46
CA THR A 223 -4.44 13.77 -23.67
C THR A 223 -3.67 14.28 -22.46
N TRP A 224 -2.86 15.33 -22.62
CA TRP A 224 -2.04 15.93 -21.56
C TRP A 224 -2.52 17.34 -21.21
N GLY A 225 -2.76 18.15 -22.23
CA GLY A 225 -3.16 19.55 -22.09
C GLY A 225 -2.57 20.43 -23.21
N PRO A 226 -3.07 21.66 -23.37
CA PRO A 226 -2.64 22.57 -24.43
C PRO A 226 -1.21 23.08 -24.25
N LYS A 227 -0.72 23.16 -23.00
CA LYS A 227 0.65 23.57 -22.66
C LYS A 227 1.05 23.03 -21.27
N THR A 228 2.34 22.93 -21.03
CA THR A 228 2.90 22.77 -19.68
C THR A 228 2.72 24.07 -18.90
N TYR A 229 2.47 23.97 -17.59
CA TYR A 229 2.44 25.13 -16.67
C TYR A 229 3.58 25.11 -15.64
N ALA A 230 4.30 24.00 -15.49
CA ALA A 230 5.49 23.94 -14.63
C ALA A 230 6.47 22.87 -15.10
N THR A 231 7.76 23.17 -15.07
CA THR A 231 8.85 22.22 -15.36
C THR A 231 9.94 22.43 -14.32
N GLY A 232 10.51 21.35 -13.80
CA GLY A 232 11.44 21.45 -12.68
C GLY A 232 11.90 20.11 -12.16
N TRP A 233 12.74 20.18 -11.15
CA TRP A 233 13.33 19.03 -10.48
C TRP A 233 12.59 18.72 -9.19
N GLU A 234 12.22 17.46 -9.03
CA GLU A 234 11.66 16.93 -7.79
C GLU A 234 12.61 15.91 -7.18
N ARG A 235 12.64 15.84 -5.84
CA ARG A 235 13.36 14.79 -5.13
C ARG A 235 12.90 13.40 -5.57
N TYR A 236 13.85 12.55 -5.91
CA TYR A 236 13.65 11.14 -6.22
C TYR A 236 14.91 10.36 -5.88
N ALA A 237 14.86 9.52 -4.83
CA ALA A 237 16.04 8.93 -4.20
C ALA A 237 16.96 8.18 -5.17
N GLU A 238 16.38 7.44 -6.11
CA GLU A 238 17.12 6.61 -7.07
C GLU A 238 17.50 7.34 -8.37
N ALA A 239 17.05 8.57 -8.56
CA ALA A 239 17.44 9.36 -9.73
C ALA A 239 18.85 9.94 -9.54
N PRO A 240 19.61 10.21 -10.63
CA PRO A 240 20.90 10.86 -10.52
C PRO A 240 20.81 12.17 -9.72
N ASN A 241 21.72 12.35 -8.76
CA ASN A 241 21.72 13.47 -7.82
C ASN A 241 20.48 13.56 -6.91
N GLY A 242 19.73 12.47 -6.75
CA GLY A 242 18.55 12.41 -5.89
C GLY A 242 17.36 13.23 -6.40
N LYS A 243 17.34 13.61 -7.70
CA LYS A 243 16.27 14.40 -8.31
C LYS A 243 15.90 13.90 -9.70
N ARG A 244 14.60 13.83 -9.99
CA ARG A 244 14.05 13.56 -11.34
C ARG A 244 13.54 14.84 -11.98
N LEU A 245 13.67 14.93 -13.30
CA LEU A 245 13.07 16.01 -14.08
C LEU A 245 11.59 15.69 -14.33
N VAL A 246 10.71 16.66 -14.10
CA VAL A 246 9.27 16.51 -14.32
C VAL A 246 8.68 17.70 -15.07
N GLN A 247 7.58 17.43 -15.78
CA GLN A 247 6.81 18.44 -16.47
C GLN A 247 5.31 18.25 -16.18
N TYR A 248 4.68 19.32 -15.69
CA TYR A 248 3.29 19.35 -15.29
C TYR A 248 2.39 19.91 -16.39
N TRP A 249 1.29 19.21 -16.62
CA TRP A 249 0.27 19.46 -17.62
C TRP A 249 -1.10 19.39 -16.95
N ASP A 250 -2.13 19.92 -17.60
CA ASP A 250 -3.47 19.98 -17.00
C ASP A 250 -3.94 18.61 -16.48
N LYS A 251 -3.76 17.57 -17.29
CA LYS A 251 -4.23 16.21 -17.01
C LYS A 251 -3.14 15.34 -16.42
N SER A 252 -1.88 15.76 -16.43
CA SER A 252 -0.72 14.88 -16.21
C SER A 252 0.46 15.53 -15.49
N ARG A 253 1.34 14.68 -14.98
CA ARG A 253 2.74 14.99 -14.73
C ARG A 253 3.58 13.93 -15.42
N MET A 254 4.38 14.37 -16.38
CA MET A 254 5.40 13.56 -17.05
C MET A 254 6.70 13.62 -16.27
N GLU A 255 7.51 12.57 -16.37
CA GLU A 255 8.77 12.50 -15.64
C GLU A 255 9.85 11.68 -16.38
N ILE A 256 11.11 12.08 -16.17
CA ILE A 256 12.30 11.33 -16.58
C ILE A 256 13.06 10.98 -15.30
N THR A 257 12.84 9.75 -14.83
CA THR A 257 13.47 9.23 -13.60
C THR A 257 14.87 8.69 -13.87
N ASN A 258 15.08 8.02 -15.01
CA ASN A 258 16.38 7.51 -15.44
C ASN A 258 16.82 8.19 -16.75
N PRO A 259 17.55 9.32 -16.69
CA PRO A 259 18.00 10.03 -17.89
C PRO A 259 19.01 9.26 -18.74
N GLY A 260 19.63 8.21 -18.19
CA GLY A 260 20.53 7.30 -18.91
C GLY A 260 19.83 6.13 -19.60
N GLY A 261 18.49 6.05 -19.52
CA GLY A 261 17.71 5.00 -20.19
C GLY A 261 17.64 5.15 -21.71
N ASP A 262 17.15 4.11 -22.39
CA ASP A 262 16.94 4.13 -23.85
C ASP A 262 15.79 5.08 -24.21
N ARG A 263 16.15 6.22 -24.84
CA ARG A 263 15.25 7.28 -25.27
C ARG A 263 14.22 6.86 -26.32
N ASN A 264 14.42 5.72 -26.97
CA ASN A 264 13.48 5.20 -27.97
C ASN A 264 12.35 4.37 -27.35
N GLN A 265 12.47 3.99 -26.07
CA GLN A 265 11.43 3.25 -25.38
C GLN A 265 10.23 4.15 -25.06
N LEU A 266 9.02 3.60 -25.18
CA LEU A 266 7.78 4.29 -24.80
C LEU A 266 7.85 4.81 -23.35
N TRP A 267 8.49 4.05 -22.46
CA TRP A 267 8.59 4.32 -21.03
C TRP A 267 9.82 5.15 -20.64
N PHE A 268 10.53 5.76 -21.60
CA PHE A 268 11.58 6.74 -21.26
C PHE A 268 10.99 7.98 -20.56
N VAL A 269 9.88 8.49 -21.10
CA VAL A 269 9.01 9.46 -20.40
C VAL A 269 7.89 8.67 -19.76
N THR A 270 7.83 8.66 -18.43
CA THR A 270 6.73 8.05 -17.69
C THR A 270 5.73 9.10 -17.22
N ASN A 271 4.60 8.62 -16.71
CA ASN A 271 3.58 9.45 -16.08
C ASN A 271 3.47 9.04 -14.61
N GLY A 272 3.46 10.03 -13.72
CA GLY A 272 3.31 9.79 -12.29
C GLY A 272 1.97 9.11 -11.96
N LEU A 273 1.95 8.35 -10.86
CA LEU A 273 0.76 7.63 -10.36
C LEU A 273 -0.19 8.58 -9.60
N LEU A 274 -0.50 9.72 -10.22
CA LEU A 274 -1.06 10.88 -9.51
C LEU A 274 -2.34 10.56 -8.76
N THR A 275 -3.26 9.83 -9.39
CA THR A 275 -4.55 9.48 -8.78
C THR A 275 -4.34 8.52 -7.61
N LYS A 276 -3.46 7.52 -7.74
CA LYS A 276 -3.10 6.61 -6.63
C LYS A 276 -2.50 7.38 -5.45
N GLU A 277 -1.59 8.31 -5.71
CA GLU A 277 -0.95 9.15 -4.69
C GLU A 277 -1.95 10.10 -4.01
N LEU A 278 -2.85 10.74 -4.78
CA LEU A 278 -3.90 11.61 -4.27
C LEU A 278 -4.91 10.87 -3.37
N ILE A 279 -5.27 9.63 -3.73
CA ILE A 279 -6.19 8.81 -2.95
C ILE A 279 -5.51 8.27 -1.68
N SER A 280 -4.27 7.78 -1.79
CA SER A 280 -3.54 7.18 -0.66
C SER A 280 -2.98 8.21 0.32
N GLY A 281 -2.71 9.43 -0.15
CA GLY A 281 -1.93 10.39 0.60
C GLY A 281 -0.40 10.18 0.49
N ASN A 282 0.06 9.19 -0.27
CA ASN A 282 1.48 8.82 -0.34
C ASN A 282 2.16 9.47 -1.54
N ALA A 283 2.82 10.61 -1.34
CA ALA A 283 3.55 11.29 -2.41
C ALA A 283 4.87 10.55 -2.72
N GLN A 284 5.05 10.10 -3.95
CA GLN A 284 6.24 9.35 -4.35
C GLN A 284 7.48 10.26 -4.42
N VAL A 285 8.56 9.77 -3.83
CA VAL A 285 9.89 10.42 -3.76
C VAL A 285 11.04 9.40 -3.93
N GLY A 286 10.70 8.18 -4.36
CA GLY A 286 11.62 7.12 -4.77
C GLY A 286 10.85 5.90 -5.26
N ASN A 287 11.53 4.82 -5.65
CA ASN A 287 10.88 3.59 -6.14
C ASN A 287 10.00 2.96 -5.04
N GLY A 288 10.49 2.96 -3.81
CA GLY A 288 9.77 2.48 -2.62
C GLY A 288 9.69 3.51 -1.50
N ALA A 289 9.98 4.78 -1.78
CA ALA A 289 10.01 5.86 -0.79
C ALA A 289 8.86 6.84 -1.02
N PHE A 290 8.15 7.16 0.07
CA PHE A 290 6.95 7.99 0.05
C PHE A 290 6.96 9.00 1.20
N VAL A 291 6.29 10.14 0.98
CA VAL A 291 5.95 11.11 2.02
C VAL A 291 4.47 11.01 2.29
N GLN A 292 4.11 10.75 3.54
CA GLN A 292 2.72 10.73 3.96
C GLN A 292 2.16 12.15 4.01
N ARG A 293 0.99 12.33 3.38
CA ARG A 293 0.14 13.53 3.46
C ARG A 293 -1.30 13.08 3.73
N ALA A 294 -2.18 14.05 4.00
CA ALA A 294 -3.61 13.79 4.01
C ALA A 294 -4.08 13.42 2.58
N PRO A 295 -4.96 12.42 2.40
CA PRO A 295 -5.64 12.18 1.14
C PRO A 295 -6.31 13.44 0.59
N ALA A 296 -6.31 13.62 -0.73
CA ALA A 296 -6.73 14.87 -1.33
C ALA A 296 -8.26 15.06 -1.28
N THR A 297 -8.69 16.21 -0.75
CA THR A 297 -10.11 16.62 -0.67
C THR A 297 -10.58 17.44 -1.87
N VAL A 298 -9.74 17.52 -2.92
CA VAL A 298 -10.11 18.12 -4.20
C VAL A 298 -11.16 17.24 -4.88
N PRO A 299 -12.26 17.80 -5.44
CA PRO A 299 -13.19 17.05 -6.26
C PRO A 299 -12.46 16.24 -7.35
N VAL A 300 -12.84 14.97 -7.51
CA VAL A 300 -12.23 14.06 -8.48
C VAL A 300 -12.69 14.41 -9.92
N ALA A 301 -13.87 15.02 -10.03
CA ALA A 301 -14.52 15.43 -11.25
C ALA A 301 -15.37 16.69 -11.02
N GLY A 302 -15.56 17.47 -12.09
CA GLY A 302 -16.41 18.65 -12.09
C GLY A 302 -15.73 19.91 -11.54
N ASP A 303 -16.56 20.87 -11.16
CA ASP A 303 -16.15 22.19 -10.71
C ASP A 303 -15.46 22.10 -9.32
N PRO A 304 -14.35 22.83 -9.08
CA PRO A 304 -13.59 22.75 -7.83
C PRO A 304 -14.36 23.12 -6.56
N ASP A 305 -15.45 23.89 -6.69
CA ASP A 305 -16.29 24.38 -5.61
C ASP A 305 -17.57 23.54 -5.39
N ASP A 306 -17.66 22.35 -5.99
CA ASP A 306 -18.79 21.43 -5.76
C ASP A 306 -18.72 20.78 -4.36
N PRO A 307 -19.70 21.04 -3.47
CA PRO A 307 -19.72 20.46 -2.13
C PRO A 307 -20.17 18.99 -2.11
N ASN A 308 -20.71 18.46 -3.22
CA ASN A 308 -21.30 17.12 -3.30
C ASN A 308 -20.46 16.14 -4.13
N SER A 309 -19.62 16.64 -5.04
CA SER A 309 -18.75 15.79 -5.85
C SER A 309 -17.85 14.92 -4.96
N PRO A 310 -17.66 13.62 -5.29
CA PRO A 310 -16.64 12.82 -4.64
C PRO A 310 -15.26 13.44 -4.86
N THR A 311 -14.42 13.29 -3.84
CA THR A 311 -13.02 13.74 -3.84
C THR A 311 -12.11 12.53 -4.05
N TYR A 312 -10.81 12.73 -4.25
CA TYR A 312 -9.88 11.59 -4.23
C TYR A 312 -9.93 10.84 -2.89
N ALA A 313 -10.06 11.54 -1.76
CA ALA A 313 -10.21 10.93 -0.43
C ALA A 313 -11.45 10.03 -0.31
N SER A 314 -12.52 10.29 -1.09
CA SER A 314 -13.73 9.46 -1.11
C SER A 314 -13.45 8.02 -1.59
N PHE A 315 -12.37 7.81 -2.34
CA PHE A 315 -11.98 6.50 -2.88
C PHE A 315 -10.99 5.75 -1.98
N ALA A 316 -10.53 6.30 -0.86
CA ALA A 316 -9.49 5.69 -0.02
C ALA A 316 -9.87 4.28 0.49
N GLN A 317 -11.16 4.02 0.72
CA GLN A 317 -11.68 2.71 1.12
C GLN A 317 -12.23 1.87 -0.04
N ARG A 318 -12.10 2.35 -1.28
CA ARG A 318 -12.59 1.69 -2.50
C ARG A 318 -11.46 1.31 -3.45
N ALA A 319 -10.33 2.00 -3.35
CA ALA A 319 -9.24 1.83 -4.28
C ALA A 319 -8.26 0.70 -3.90
N SER A 320 -7.83 -0.07 -4.89
CA SER A 320 -6.68 -0.98 -4.82
C SER A 320 -5.38 -0.16 -4.75
N LEU A 321 -4.87 0.06 -3.55
CA LEU A 321 -3.64 0.82 -3.31
C LEU A 321 -2.44 -0.11 -3.14
N ASN A 322 -2.67 -1.30 -2.59
CA ASN A 322 -1.67 -2.32 -2.30
C ASN A 322 -2.07 -3.69 -2.86
N SER A 323 -2.65 -3.70 -4.07
CA SER A 323 -3.28 -4.89 -4.69
C SER A 323 -4.42 -5.48 -3.85
N ASP A 324 -5.03 -4.66 -3.00
CA ASP A 324 -6.16 -4.95 -2.14
C ASP A 324 -7.48 -4.52 -2.78
N ARG A 325 -8.61 -4.69 -2.09
CA ARG A 325 -9.94 -4.19 -2.50
C ARG A 325 -10.37 -4.56 -3.92
N ARG A 326 -9.96 -5.75 -4.38
CA ARG A 326 -10.37 -6.33 -5.66
C ARG A 326 -11.86 -6.67 -5.63
N GLU A 327 -12.53 -6.49 -6.74
CA GLU A 327 -13.95 -6.82 -6.91
C GLU A 327 -14.14 -8.03 -7.83
N PRO A 328 -15.23 -8.82 -7.69
CA PRO A 328 -15.52 -9.91 -8.60
C PRO A 328 -15.70 -9.44 -10.04
N ALA A 329 -15.27 -10.28 -11.00
CA ALA A 329 -15.54 -10.04 -12.40
C ALA A 329 -17.05 -10.08 -12.69
N ALA A 330 -17.57 -9.01 -13.29
CA ALA A 330 -18.99 -8.79 -13.53
C ALA A 330 -19.25 -8.29 -14.97
N VAL A 331 -18.57 -8.87 -15.96
CA VAL A 331 -18.73 -8.53 -17.37
C VAL A 331 -20.19 -8.75 -17.81
N GLY A 332 -20.76 -7.78 -18.52
CA GLY A 332 -22.15 -7.74 -18.97
C GLY A 332 -23.13 -7.07 -18.00
N ALA A 333 -22.75 -6.93 -16.72
CA ALA A 333 -23.59 -6.28 -15.71
C ALA A 333 -23.78 -4.79 -16.01
N THR A 334 -24.99 -4.28 -15.77
CA THR A 334 -25.30 -2.85 -15.87
C THR A 334 -24.64 -2.09 -14.72
N VAL A 335 -23.99 -0.97 -15.03
CA VAL A 335 -23.33 -0.13 -14.01
C VAL A 335 -24.36 0.83 -13.42
N THR A 336 -24.82 0.55 -12.20
CA THR A 336 -25.78 1.39 -11.45
C THR A 336 -25.26 1.82 -10.08
N GLN A 337 -24.05 1.40 -9.71
CA GLN A 337 -23.46 1.74 -8.42
C GLN A 337 -23.16 3.24 -8.37
N THR A 338 -23.41 3.85 -7.22
CA THR A 338 -23.14 5.27 -6.95
C THR A 338 -22.10 5.44 -5.87
N ILE A 339 -21.42 6.58 -5.86
CA ILE A 339 -20.51 6.99 -4.78
C ILE A 339 -20.86 8.40 -4.31
N ASN A 340 -20.94 8.56 -2.98
CA ASN A 340 -21.14 9.86 -2.34
C ASN A 340 -19.79 10.48 -1.95
N ARG A 341 -19.80 11.76 -1.58
CA ARG A 341 -18.60 12.48 -1.14
C ARG A 341 -17.89 11.87 0.06
N ASP A 342 -18.63 11.21 0.96
CA ASP A 342 -18.05 10.51 2.11
C ASP A 342 -17.45 9.13 1.77
N GLY A 343 -17.55 8.68 0.51
CA GLY A 343 -17.08 7.37 0.06
C GLY A 343 -18.07 6.22 0.31
N SER A 344 -19.27 6.52 0.82
CA SER A 344 -20.37 5.55 0.87
C SER A 344 -20.83 5.19 -0.55
N ILE A 345 -21.10 3.90 -0.77
CA ILE A 345 -21.59 3.38 -2.04
C ILE A 345 -23.09 3.14 -1.95
N GLY A 346 -23.79 3.39 -3.05
CA GLY A 346 -25.20 3.09 -3.23
C GLY A 346 -25.46 2.43 -4.58
N ALA A 347 -26.73 2.35 -4.95
CA ALA A 347 -27.14 1.96 -6.30
C ALA A 347 -28.41 2.71 -6.70
N ASP A 348 -28.44 3.21 -7.92
CA ASP A 348 -29.64 3.81 -8.53
C ASP A 348 -29.94 3.13 -9.87
N GLN A 349 -31.03 2.36 -9.88
CA GLN A 349 -31.46 1.60 -11.06
C GLN A 349 -31.85 2.50 -12.23
N ASN A 350 -32.22 3.75 -11.99
CA ASN A 350 -32.56 4.69 -13.07
C ASN A 350 -31.37 5.03 -13.96
N LEU A 351 -30.14 4.91 -13.45
CA LEU A 351 -28.91 5.12 -14.21
C LEU A 351 -28.70 4.07 -15.30
N GLY A 352 -29.40 2.93 -15.21
CA GLY A 352 -29.46 1.93 -16.27
C GLY A 352 -29.94 2.49 -17.61
N ARG A 353 -30.67 3.62 -17.62
CA ARG A 353 -31.10 4.34 -18.83
C ARG A 353 -29.95 4.77 -19.74
N TYR A 354 -28.74 4.91 -19.20
CA TYR A 354 -27.56 5.30 -19.98
C TYR A 354 -26.88 4.13 -20.71
N GLY A 355 -27.33 2.89 -20.49
CA GLY A 355 -26.82 1.72 -21.21
C GLY A 355 -25.36 1.37 -20.92
N VAL A 356 -24.82 1.85 -19.81
CA VAL A 356 -23.44 1.55 -19.39
C VAL A 356 -23.39 0.15 -18.78
N ARG A 357 -22.50 -0.69 -19.32
CA ARG A 357 -22.28 -2.07 -18.87
C ARG A 357 -20.79 -2.34 -18.73
N ASN A 358 -20.42 -3.19 -17.77
CA ASN A 358 -19.06 -3.70 -17.67
C ASN A 358 -18.72 -4.51 -18.93
N ALA A 359 -17.69 -4.10 -19.66
CA ALA A 359 -17.27 -4.74 -20.91
C ALA A 359 -16.00 -5.58 -20.75
N ALA A 360 -15.16 -5.27 -19.76
CA ALA A 360 -13.93 -6.00 -19.48
C ALA A 360 -13.67 -6.07 -17.97
N TYR A 361 -12.74 -6.94 -17.57
CA TYR A 361 -12.23 -7.04 -16.22
C TYR A 361 -10.69 -7.01 -16.25
N ASN A 362 -10.09 -6.13 -15.45
CA ASN A 362 -8.65 -6.06 -15.29
C ASN A 362 -8.19 -7.02 -14.21
N ASN A 363 -7.39 -8.03 -14.58
CA ASN A 363 -6.89 -9.03 -13.63
C ASN A 363 -5.76 -8.50 -12.73
N GLU A 364 -5.11 -7.39 -13.07
CA GLU A 364 -3.91 -6.98 -12.33
C GLU A 364 -4.28 -6.35 -11.01
N LEU A 365 -5.27 -5.43 -11.03
CA LEU A 365 -5.78 -4.77 -9.83
C LEU A 365 -7.22 -5.19 -9.48
N GLY A 366 -7.87 -5.98 -10.32
CA GLY A 366 -9.12 -6.66 -9.99
C GLY A 366 -10.37 -5.78 -10.10
N HIS A 367 -10.51 -5.01 -11.18
CA HIS A 367 -11.63 -4.08 -11.37
C HIS A 367 -12.29 -4.19 -12.75
N ASN A 368 -13.61 -4.01 -12.79
CA ASN A 368 -14.39 -4.00 -14.02
C ASN A 368 -14.22 -2.68 -14.77
N ILE A 369 -14.30 -2.74 -16.11
CA ILE A 369 -14.16 -1.57 -16.99
C ILE A 369 -15.43 -1.44 -17.84
N PRO A 370 -16.16 -0.32 -17.75
CA PRO A 370 -17.32 -0.01 -18.57
C PRO A 370 -17.05 0.02 -20.08
N ASN A 371 -18.06 -0.34 -20.88
CA ASN A 371 -18.06 -0.25 -22.33
C ASN A 371 -17.63 1.13 -22.84
N VAL A 372 -18.17 2.20 -22.26
CA VAL A 372 -17.85 3.58 -22.66
C VAL A 372 -16.36 3.93 -22.50
N PHE A 373 -15.69 3.35 -21.50
CA PHE A 373 -14.25 3.56 -21.30
C PHE A 373 -13.42 2.62 -22.17
N THR A 374 -13.83 1.36 -22.35
CA THR A 374 -13.15 0.46 -23.30
C THR A 374 -13.18 0.97 -24.74
N ASP A 375 -14.29 1.60 -25.15
CA ASP A 375 -14.40 2.22 -26.47
C ASP A 375 -13.50 3.47 -26.57
N TYR A 376 -13.45 4.27 -25.50
CA TYR A 376 -12.56 5.43 -25.42
C TYR A 376 -11.08 5.04 -25.53
N PHE A 377 -10.64 3.93 -24.92
CA PHE A 377 -9.24 3.48 -25.01
C PHE A 377 -8.78 3.29 -26.46
N ARG A 378 -9.66 2.81 -27.34
CA ARG A 378 -9.37 2.62 -28.78
C ARG A 378 -9.17 3.95 -29.53
N THR A 379 -9.57 5.07 -28.93
CA THR A 379 -9.42 6.41 -29.52
C THR A 379 -8.13 7.12 -29.08
N LEU A 380 -7.43 6.57 -28.08
CA LEU A 380 -6.21 7.19 -27.55
C LEU A 380 -5.07 7.11 -28.56
N PRO A 381 -4.25 8.18 -28.69
CA PRO A 381 -3.09 8.20 -29.59
C PRO A 381 -1.90 7.38 -29.06
N VAL A 382 -2.03 6.81 -27.88
CA VAL A 382 -1.02 6.02 -27.16
C VAL A 382 -1.73 4.88 -26.44
N ASP A 383 -0.95 3.87 -26.02
CA ASP A 383 -1.46 2.80 -25.17
C ASP A 383 -2.19 3.35 -23.93
N TRP A 384 -3.32 2.74 -23.61
CA TRP A 384 -4.18 3.23 -22.53
C TRP A 384 -3.57 2.97 -21.15
N VAL A 385 -2.82 1.88 -20.96
CA VAL A 385 -2.13 1.59 -19.70
C VAL A 385 -1.00 2.61 -19.49
N PHE A 386 -0.31 2.98 -20.56
CA PHE A 386 0.67 4.06 -20.54
C PHE A 386 0.05 5.40 -20.11
N ALA A 387 -1.09 5.79 -20.67
CA ALA A 387 -1.72 7.07 -20.36
C ALA A 387 -2.45 7.11 -19.01
N LEU A 388 -3.20 6.04 -18.68
CA LEU A 388 -4.15 5.98 -17.57
C LEU A 388 -3.64 5.16 -16.39
N GLY A 389 -2.86 4.11 -16.65
CA GLY A 389 -2.63 3.01 -15.71
C GLY A 389 -3.85 2.10 -15.57
N TYR A 390 -3.73 1.08 -14.74
CA TYR A 390 -4.84 0.15 -14.49
C TYR A 390 -5.95 0.81 -13.67
N PRO A 391 -7.22 0.39 -13.84
CA PRO A 391 -8.30 0.83 -12.95
C PRO A 391 -7.96 0.39 -11.52
N ILE A 392 -8.13 1.31 -10.57
CA ILE A 392 -7.90 1.04 -9.14
C ILE A 392 -9.20 1.02 -8.35
N ALA A 393 -10.36 1.32 -8.94
CA ALA A 393 -11.66 1.13 -8.31
C ALA A 393 -12.73 0.80 -9.37
N GLU A 394 -13.88 0.32 -8.91
CA GLU A 394 -15.05 0.14 -9.76
C GLU A 394 -15.55 1.48 -10.34
N PRO A 395 -16.25 1.43 -11.48
CA PRO A 395 -16.90 2.60 -12.04
C PRO A 395 -18.14 2.98 -11.20
N TYR A 396 -18.16 4.21 -10.68
CA TYR A 396 -19.26 4.72 -9.86
C TYR A 396 -19.91 5.94 -10.48
N TRP A 397 -21.23 6.02 -10.40
CA TRP A 397 -21.97 7.23 -10.72
C TRP A 397 -21.98 8.21 -9.55
N ALA A 398 -21.92 9.51 -9.87
CA ALA A 398 -22.10 10.57 -8.90
C ALA A 398 -22.87 11.74 -9.52
N ARG A 399 -23.52 12.54 -8.66
CA ARG A 399 -24.07 13.84 -9.01
C ARG A 399 -22.96 14.87 -8.89
N VAL A 400 -22.54 15.43 -10.01
CA VAL A 400 -21.37 16.33 -10.10
C VAL A 400 -21.75 17.61 -10.80
N LYS A 401 -21.36 18.76 -10.25
CA LYS A 401 -21.48 20.08 -10.86
C LYS A 401 -20.42 20.22 -11.95
N VAL A 402 -20.85 20.45 -13.19
CA VAL A 402 -19.98 20.60 -14.35
C VAL A 402 -20.44 21.84 -15.11
N GLY A 403 -19.63 22.90 -15.07
CA GLY A 403 -19.98 24.19 -15.68
C GLY A 403 -21.20 24.83 -15.00
N GLY A 404 -21.29 24.72 -13.67
CA GLY A 404 -22.39 25.26 -12.87
C GLY A 404 -23.65 24.37 -12.79
N GLU A 405 -23.76 23.33 -13.61
CA GLU A 405 -24.93 22.45 -13.66
C GLU A 405 -24.66 21.08 -13.06
N THR A 406 -25.56 20.56 -12.22
CA THR A 406 -25.42 19.20 -11.67
C THR A 406 -25.86 18.13 -12.67
N LYS A 407 -24.93 17.25 -13.04
CA LYS A 407 -25.10 16.17 -14.03
C LYS A 407 -24.83 14.80 -13.41
N ASP A 408 -25.35 13.75 -14.04
CA ASP A 408 -24.95 12.37 -13.74
C ASP A 408 -23.62 12.11 -14.44
N VAL A 409 -22.59 11.79 -13.66
CA VAL A 409 -21.25 11.54 -14.17
C VAL A 409 -20.78 10.18 -13.67
N LEU A 410 -20.42 9.30 -14.60
CA LEU A 410 -19.75 8.06 -14.27
C LEU A 410 -18.25 8.35 -14.11
N ILE A 411 -17.66 7.90 -13.02
CA ILE A 411 -16.27 8.13 -12.67
C ILE A 411 -15.57 6.79 -12.53
N GLN A 412 -14.42 6.63 -13.18
CA GLN A 412 -13.50 5.55 -12.87
C GLN A 412 -12.09 6.11 -12.63
N VAL A 413 -11.55 5.74 -11.47
CA VAL A 413 -10.18 6.09 -11.09
C VAL A 413 -9.22 5.01 -11.58
N HIS A 414 -8.17 5.44 -12.26
CA HIS A 414 -7.01 4.63 -12.66
C HIS A 414 -5.78 5.07 -11.87
N GLU A 415 -4.67 4.34 -11.95
CA GLU A 415 -3.46 4.68 -11.19
C GLU A 415 -2.95 6.10 -11.47
N ARG A 416 -3.01 6.55 -12.73
CA ARG A 416 -2.44 7.83 -13.19
C ARG A 416 -3.49 8.89 -13.46
N ARG A 417 -4.72 8.49 -13.82
CA ARG A 417 -5.77 9.39 -14.30
C ARG A 417 -7.15 9.04 -13.74
N VAL A 418 -8.06 9.99 -13.89
CA VAL A 418 -9.49 9.80 -13.67
C VAL A 418 -10.17 9.92 -15.02
N LEU A 419 -11.02 8.95 -15.35
CA LEU A 419 -11.95 9.06 -16.48
C LEU A 419 -13.35 9.41 -15.98
N THR A 420 -14.00 10.31 -16.71
CA THR A 420 -15.40 10.67 -16.50
C THR A 420 -16.20 10.36 -17.75
N TYR A 421 -17.46 9.95 -17.57
CA TYR A 421 -18.45 9.85 -18.64
C TYR A 421 -19.70 10.64 -18.28
N THR A 422 -20.03 11.64 -19.10
CA THR A 422 -21.19 12.52 -18.94
C THR A 422 -22.13 12.34 -20.14
N PRO A 423 -23.23 11.57 -20.02
CA PRO A 423 -24.11 11.22 -21.14
C PRO A 423 -24.70 12.42 -21.90
N THR A 424 -24.91 13.54 -21.18
CA THR A 424 -25.52 14.77 -21.71
C THR A 424 -24.54 15.65 -22.48
N ASN A 425 -23.23 15.36 -22.44
CA ASN A 425 -22.25 16.06 -23.27
C ASN A 425 -22.36 15.64 -24.75
N GLY A 426 -21.87 16.51 -25.64
CA GLY A 426 -21.73 16.20 -27.06
C GLY A 426 -20.85 14.97 -27.29
N PRO A 427 -21.08 14.14 -28.33
CA PRO A 427 -20.44 12.82 -28.47
C PRO A 427 -18.91 12.80 -28.30
N ALA A 428 -18.21 13.80 -28.84
CA ALA A 428 -16.74 13.90 -28.75
C ALA A 428 -16.21 14.26 -27.35
N PHE A 429 -17.08 14.70 -26.43
CA PHE A 429 -16.76 15.17 -25.08
C PHE A 429 -17.54 14.39 -24.01
N ARG A 430 -18.11 13.23 -24.37
CA ARG A 430 -18.80 12.39 -23.40
C ARG A 430 -17.83 11.72 -22.46
N VAL A 431 -16.65 11.32 -22.93
CA VAL A 431 -15.57 10.78 -22.09
C VAL A 431 -14.45 11.79 -22.03
N GLU A 432 -14.01 12.13 -20.82
CA GLU A 432 -12.93 13.09 -20.59
C GLU A 432 -11.98 12.59 -19.50
N MET A 433 -10.75 13.09 -19.55
CA MET A 433 -9.79 12.91 -18.46
C MET A 433 -9.87 14.11 -17.52
N GLY A 434 -9.94 13.87 -16.21
CA GLY A 434 -9.87 14.93 -15.20
C GLY A 434 -8.54 15.70 -15.27
N ASN A 435 -8.53 16.95 -14.78
CA ASN A 435 -7.32 17.77 -14.69
C ASN A 435 -6.43 17.33 -13.50
N VAL A 436 -6.08 16.04 -13.47
CA VAL A 436 -5.37 15.41 -12.35
C VAL A 436 -4.00 16.03 -12.12
N GLY A 437 -3.33 16.55 -13.15
CA GLY A 437 -2.05 17.24 -13.00
C GLY A 437 -2.19 18.50 -12.17
N GLN A 438 -3.21 19.32 -12.45
CA GLN A 438 -3.54 20.51 -11.65
C GLN A 438 -3.90 20.10 -10.21
N HIS A 439 -4.77 19.10 -10.05
CA HIS A 439 -5.19 18.64 -8.72
C HIS A 439 -3.99 18.16 -7.90
N TYR A 440 -3.07 17.42 -8.53
CA TYR A 440 -1.85 16.93 -7.90
C TYR A 440 -0.89 18.05 -7.51
N TRP A 441 -0.67 19.03 -8.39
CA TRP A 441 0.18 20.17 -8.05
C TRP A 441 -0.38 20.94 -6.85
N ARG A 442 -1.70 21.24 -6.84
CA ARG A 442 -2.35 21.91 -5.72
C ARG A 442 -2.18 21.15 -4.42
N TRP A 443 -2.36 19.83 -4.46
CA TRP A 443 -2.21 18.97 -3.28
C TRP A 443 -0.75 18.87 -2.79
N ARG A 444 0.23 18.82 -3.71
CA ARG A 444 1.65 18.66 -3.38
C ARG A 444 2.30 19.96 -2.93
N TYR A 445 1.95 21.09 -3.55
CA TYR A 445 2.62 22.39 -3.39
C TYR A 445 1.74 23.50 -2.79
N SER A 446 0.47 23.22 -2.49
CA SER A 446 -0.47 24.20 -1.93
C SER A 446 -0.55 25.51 -2.73
N SER A 447 -0.44 25.42 -4.06
CA SER A 447 -0.50 26.54 -5.00
C SER A 447 -1.22 26.13 -6.29
N ALA A 448 -1.58 27.11 -7.13
CA ALA A 448 -2.27 26.86 -8.41
C ALA A 448 -1.73 27.80 -9.51
N PRO A 449 -0.52 27.57 -10.04
CA PRO A 449 0.14 28.47 -11.00
C PRO A 449 -0.56 28.59 -12.37
N TRP A 450 -1.65 27.86 -12.61
CA TRP A 450 -2.49 27.97 -13.81
C TRP A 450 -3.71 28.88 -13.63
N GLU A 451 -4.06 29.24 -12.39
CA GLU A 451 -5.07 30.25 -12.03
C GLU A 451 -4.41 31.63 -12.03
#